data_AF-A0AAE3JML4-F1
#
_entry.id   AF-A0AAE3JML4-F1
#
_cell.length_a   1.000
_cell.length_b   1.000
_cell.length_c   1.000
_cell.angle_alpha   90.00
_cell.angle_beta   90.00
_cell.angle_gamma   90.00
#
_symmetry.space_group_name_H-M   'P 1'
#
loop_
_entity.id
_entity.type
_entity.pdbx_description
1 polymer ?
#
loop_
_entity_poly.entity_id
_entity_poly.type
_entity_poly.pdbx_seq_one_letter_code
_entity_poly.pdbx_strand_id
1 'polypeptide(L)'
;MTEKIKSEGECVFCEKKFKKSGINRHLQTHLAKKVIKNAPGKSFHIKVETNPYWGSTPYFLSLWIDGEAKMKNLDTFLRDIWLECCGHLSSFTNPKNKKQDFGMFDYFEAEELLEKGKIKEYEQIMEHIKGEVPMSRKAKNTLCKGLKLEYDYDFGSTTSLLITVLNEYTNKADKNIMLLSRNEFLNIPCEMCSNKPSVVLCSACYEQASLFCTTCATKHSKTCEDFNDYASMHIVNSPRMGVCCYGGGTIDTKRDGILNVK
;
A
#
# COMPACT_ATOMS: atom_id res chain seq x y z
N MET A 1 -10.61 -24.96 -11.57
CA MET A 1 -10.40 -24.48 -10.18
C MET A 1 -9.09 -23.71 -10.18
N THR A 2 -9.13 -22.38 -10.17
CA THR A 2 -7.92 -21.55 -10.06
C THR A 2 -7.31 -21.77 -8.68
N GLU A 3 -6.08 -22.28 -8.61
CA GLU A 3 -5.35 -22.38 -7.34
C GLU A 3 -5.27 -20.98 -6.72
N LYS A 4 -5.79 -20.83 -5.50
CA LYS A 4 -5.78 -19.56 -4.79
C LYS A 4 -4.34 -19.24 -4.41
N ILE A 5 -3.81 -18.13 -4.94
CA ILE A 5 -2.45 -17.64 -4.64
C ILE A 5 -2.24 -17.62 -3.12
N LYS A 6 -1.23 -18.36 -2.65
CA LYS A 6 -0.86 -18.43 -1.24
C LYS A 6 -0.09 -17.17 -0.87
N SER A 7 -0.70 -16.31 -0.05
CA SER A 7 -0.04 -15.14 0.53
C SER A 7 0.39 -15.44 1.96
N GLU A 8 1.70 -15.45 2.16
CA GLU A 8 2.37 -15.67 3.44
C GLU A 8 3.39 -14.55 3.66
N GLY A 9 3.71 -14.27 4.92
CA GLY A 9 4.75 -13.32 5.27
C GLY A 9 5.56 -13.81 6.46
N GLU A 10 6.76 -13.25 6.58
CA GLU A 10 7.68 -13.55 7.67
C GLU A 10 7.57 -12.54 8.82
N CYS A 11 7.53 -13.05 10.05
CA CYS A 11 7.56 -12.23 11.26
C CYS A 11 8.98 -11.71 11.53
N VAL A 12 9.14 -10.38 11.59
CA VAL A 12 10.44 -9.74 11.88
C VAL A 12 11.07 -10.11 13.23
N PHE A 13 10.28 -10.63 14.18
CA PHE A 13 10.78 -10.92 15.54
C PHE A 13 11.22 -12.36 15.75
N CYS A 14 10.69 -13.31 14.99
CA CYS A 14 11.00 -14.73 15.17
C CYS A 14 11.28 -15.48 13.87
N GLU A 15 11.26 -14.79 12.73
CA GLU A 15 11.63 -15.30 11.40
C GLU A 15 10.74 -16.45 10.90
N LYS A 16 9.62 -16.72 11.60
CA LYS A 16 8.64 -17.72 11.19
C LYS A 16 7.68 -17.14 10.16
N LYS A 17 7.31 -17.97 9.17
CA LYS A 17 6.31 -17.65 8.16
C LYS A 17 4.89 -17.94 8.63
N PHE A 18 3.97 -17.07 8.27
CA PHE A 18 2.55 -17.20 8.57
C PHE A 18 1.70 -16.78 7.37
N LYS A 19 0.54 -17.42 7.22
CA LYS A 19 -0.49 -16.98 6.26
C LYS A 19 -0.94 -15.55 6.57
N LYS A 20 -1.28 -14.79 5.52
CA LYS A 20 -1.84 -13.42 5.60
C LYS A 20 -2.91 -13.25 6.69
N SER A 21 -3.81 -14.22 6.83
CA SER A 21 -4.90 -14.19 7.82
C SER A 21 -4.45 -14.37 9.28
N GLY A 22 -3.30 -15.00 9.52
CA GLY A 22 -2.83 -15.36 10.87
C GLY A 22 -1.72 -14.47 11.42
N ILE A 23 -0.95 -13.81 10.55
CA ILE A 23 0.30 -13.14 10.95
C ILE A 23 0.09 -11.98 11.93
N ASN A 24 -0.98 -11.20 11.76
CA ASN A 24 -1.23 -10.04 12.62
C ASN A 24 -1.54 -10.43 14.06
N ARG A 25 -2.30 -11.51 14.28
CA ARG A 25 -2.56 -12.06 15.62
C ARG A 25 -1.27 -12.54 16.29
N HIS A 26 -0.38 -13.15 15.51
CA HIS A 26 0.94 -13.55 16.00
C HIS A 26 1.79 -12.34 16.39
N LEU A 27 1.87 -11.31 15.53
CA LEU A 27 2.62 -10.08 15.78
C LEU A 27 2.14 -9.32 17.02
N GLN A 28 0.83 -9.27 17.26
CA GLN A 28 0.26 -8.65 18.47
C GLN A 28 0.82 -9.26 19.77
N THR A 29 1.11 -10.57 19.77
CA THR A 29 1.71 -11.25 20.93
C THR A 29 3.16 -10.81 21.15
N HIS A 30 3.93 -10.62 20.08
CA HIS A 30 5.29 -10.07 20.19
C HIS A 30 5.28 -8.62 20.66
N LEU A 31 4.41 -7.79 20.07
CA LEU A 31 4.27 -6.38 20.45
C LEU A 31 3.77 -6.19 21.88
N ALA A 32 2.87 -7.04 22.38
CA ALA A 32 2.44 -6.99 23.77
C ALA A 32 3.54 -7.39 24.77
N LYS A 33 4.47 -8.26 24.36
CA LYS A 33 5.63 -8.67 25.17
C LYS A 33 6.78 -7.67 25.09
N LYS A 34 6.92 -6.98 23.95
CA LYS A 34 7.73 -5.76 23.86
C LYS A 34 7.04 -4.71 24.71
N VAL A 35 7.34 -4.65 26.02
CA VAL A 35 7.52 -3.45 26.86
C VAL A 35 7.37 -3.75 28.35
N ILE A 36 8.50 -3.73 29.06
CA ILE A 36 8.72 -3.07 30.36
C ILE A 36 10.20 -2.64 30.43
N LYS A 37 10.62 -1.73 29.55
CA LYS A 37 11.86 -0.90 29.67
C LYS A 37 11.93 0.02 28.44
N ASN A 38 12.02 1.32 28.70
CA ASN A 38 12.22 2.46 27.77
C ASN A 38 10.98 3.19 27.22
N ALA A 39 10.90 4.46 27.65
CA ALA A 39 10.11 5.61 27.20
C ALA A 39 8.56 5.49 27.15
N PRO A 40 7.82 6.18 28.05
CA PRO A 40 6.37 6.33 27.90
C PRO A 40 6.02 7.00 26.56
N GLY A 41 4.95 6.55 25.92
CA GLY A 41 4.53 7.06 24.61
C GLY A 41 3.24 6.44 24.10
N LYS A 42 2.98 6.56 22.80
CA LYS A 42 1.93 5.82 22.10
C LYS A 42 2.53 5.20 20.84
N SER A 43 2.08 4.01 20.47
CA SER A 43 2.37 3.42 19.17
C SER A 43 1.22 2.56 18.68
N PHE A 44 1.20 2.28 17.39
CA PHE A 44 0.06 1.69 16.70
C PHE A 44 0.50 0.52 15.84
N HIS A 45 -0.17 -0.62 16.00
CA HIS A 45 -0.04 -1.74 15.06
C HIS A 45 -1.11 -1.58 13.99
N ILE A 46 -0.69 -1.38 12.74
CA ILE A 46 -1.60 -1.24 11.61
C ILE A 46 -1.39 -2.36 10.60
N LYS A 47 -2.47 -2.70 9.91
CA LYS A 47 -2.49 -3.57 8.73
C LYS A 47 -2.85 -2.72 7.52
N VAL A 48 -2.13 -2.89 6.42
CA VAL A 48 -2.40 -2.24 5.13
C VAL A 48 -2.69 -3.32 4.10
N GLU A 49 -3.78 -3.18 3.36
CA GLU A 49 -4.19 -4.06 2.27
C GLU A 49 -4.68 -3.20 1.10
N THR A 50 -4.88 -3.77 -0.09
CA THR A 50 -5.64 -3.05 -1.13
C THR A 50 -7.07 -2.82 -0.66
N ASN A 51 -7.67 -1.73 -1.11
CA ASN A 51 -9.08 -1.46 -0.82
C ASN A 51 -9.95 -2.58 -1.41
N PRO A 52 -10.74 -3.30 -0.59
CA PRO A 52 -11.50 -4.46 -1.04
C PRO A 52 -12.65 -4.12 -1.99
N TYR A 53 -12.98 -2.84 -2.18
CA TYR A 53 -14.01 -2.40 -3.12
C TYR A 53 -13.82 -2.97 -4.53
N TRP A 54 -12.55 -3.08 -4.97
CA TRP A 54 -12.18 -3.61 -6.29
C TRP A 54 -11.79 -5.10 -6.27
N GLY A 55 -12.03 -5.80 -5.15
CA GLY A 55 -11.70 -7.22 -4.97
C GLY A 55 -10.63 -7.48 -3.90
N SER A 56 -10.44 -8.76 -3.57
CA SER A 56 -9.48 -9.19 -2.55
C SER A 56 -8.14 -9.52 -3.19
N THR A 57 -7.09 -8.77 -2.85
CA THR A 57 -5.72 -9.06 -3.31
C THR A 57 -4.91 -9.79 -2.25
N PRO A 58 -3.88 -10.55 -2.67
CA PRO A 58 -2.94 -11.23 -1.76
C PRO A 58 -2.00 -10.28 -1.03
N TYR A 59 -1.86 -9.01 -1.43
CA TYR A 59 -0.89 -8.09 -0.85
C TYR A 59 -1.28 -7.66 0.57
N PHE A 60 -0.29 -7.56 1.46
CA PHE A 60 -0.48 -6.96 2.78
C PHE A 60 0.82 -6.38 3.34
N LEU A 61 0.70 -5.35 4.17
CA LEU A 61 1.75 -4.88 5.08
C LEU A 61 1.23 -4.96 6.51
N SER A 62 2.14 -5.24 7.44
CA SER A 62 1.94 -5.12 8.87
C SER A 62 2.99 -4.17 9.40
N LEU A 63 2.57 -3.02 9.94
CA LEU A 63 3.47 -1.93 10.33
C LEU A 63 3.28 -1.58 11.80
N TRP A 64 4.37 -1.17 12.45
CA TRP A 64 4.36 -0.58 13.77
C TRP A 64 4.77 0.89 13.68
N ILE A 65 3.89 1.78 14.14
CA ILE A 65 4.02 3.23 13.95
C ILE A 65 4.20 3.90 15.30
N ASP A 66 5.23 4.75 15.42
CA ASP A 66 5.40 5.60 16.59
C ASP A 66 4.36 6.73 16.60
N GLY A 67 3.82 7.05 17.78
CA GLY A 67 2.80 8.08 17.93
C GLY A 67 3.27 9.49 17.58
N GLU A 68 4.58 9.77 17.60
CA GLU A 68 5.13 11.05 17.17
C GLU A 68 5.37 11.14 15.66
N ALA A 69 5.34 10.00 14.94
CA ALA A 69 5.44 10.00 13.47
C ALA A 69 4.29 10.78 12.85
N LYS A 70 4.54 11.52 11.78
CA LYS A 70 3.50 12.21 11.02
C LYS A 70 2.85 11.26 10.02
N MET A 71 1.62 11.56 9.59
CA MET A 71 0.97 10.82 8.49
C MET A 71 1.81 10.87 7.21
N LYS A 72 2.57 11.96 6.98
CA LYS A 72 3.59 12.05 5.93
C LYS A 72 4.64 10.94 5.99
N ASN A 73 5.06 10.51 7.19
CA ASN A 73 6.02 9.40 7.30
C ASN A 73 5.41 8.07 6.84
N LEU A 74 4.12 7.85 7.11
CA LEU A 74 3.40 6.69 6.60
C LEU A 74 3.21 6.78 5.09
N ASP A 75 2.84 7.94 4.55
CA ASP A 75 2.76 8.19 3.11
C ASP A 75 4.06 7.83 2.40
N THR A 76 5.18 8.41 2.84
CA THR A 76 6.50 8.13 2.27
C THR A 76 6.82 6.65 2.34
N PHE A 77 6.53 5.98 3.47
CA PHE A 77 6.77 4.54 3.60
C PHE A 77 5.95 3.71 2.60
N LEU A 78 4.65 4.02 2.42
CA LEU A 78 3.78 3.32 1.48
C LEU A 78 4.24 3.52 0.02
N ARG A 79 4.67 4.74 -0.29
CA ARG A 79 5.24 5.10 -1.59
C ARG A 79 6.54 4.36 -1.86
N ASP A 80 7.49 4.41 -0.93
CA ASP A 80 8.78 3.74 -1.05
C ASP A 80 8.65 2.22 -1.18
N ILE A 81 7.70 1.59 -0.48
CA ILE A 81 7.55 0.14 -0.53
C ILE A 81 6.71 -0.35 -1.72
N TRP A 82 5.68 0.40 -2.13
CA TRP A 82 4.65 -0.11 -3.05
C TRP A 82 4.19 0.83 -4.17
N LEU A 83 4.37 2.15 -4.09
CA LEU A 83 3.53 3.03 -4.93
C LEU A 83 4.29 4.08 -5.75
N GLU A 84 5.47 4.51 -5.33
CA GLU A 84 6.15 5.63 -5.99
C GLU A 84 6.53 5.31 -7.44
N CYS A 85 6.18 6.18 -8.38
CA CYS A 85 6.50 6.00 -9.81
C CYS A 85 7.00 7.29 -10.46
N CYS A 86 6.36 8.43 -10.21
CA CYS A 86 6.68 9.71 -10.88
C CYS A 86 6.17 10.95 -10.11
N GLY A 87 6.06 10.86 -8.78
CA GLY A 87 5.79 11.99 -7.91
C GLY A 87 4.33 12.40 -7.81
N HIS A 88 3.39 11.48 -8.06
CA HIS A 88 1.96 11.76 -7.98
C HIS A 88 1.51 12.13 -6.55
N LEU A 89 0.33 12.74 -6.48
CA LEU A 89 -0.32 13.11 -5.23
C LEU A 89 -0.93 11.90 -4.53
N SER A 90 -1.09 12.03 -3.22
CA SER A 90 -1.71 11.03 -2.36
C SER A 90 -2.54 11.68 -1.25
N SER A 91 -3.49 10.94 -0.71
CA SER A 91 -4.31 11.40 0.42
C SER A 91 -4.68 10.25 1.35
N PHE A 92 -4.90 10.59 2.62
CA PHE A 92 -5.55 9.71 3.59
C PHE A 92 -6.96 10.23 3.84
N THR A 93 -7.95 9.35 3.86
CA THR A 93 -9.34 9.72 4.14
C THR A 93 -9.91 8.85 5.26
N ASN A 94 -10.55 9.48 6.24
CA ASN A 94 -11.41 8.78 7.18
C ASN A 94 -12.84 8.79 6.62
N PRO A 95 -13.34 7.68 6.05
CA PRO A 95 -14.65 7.65 5.41
C PRO A 95 -15.79 7.94 6.40
N LYS A 96 -15.58 7.77 7.72
CA LYS A 96 -16.58 8.12 8.74
C LYS A 96 -16.74 9.63 8.92
N ASN A 97 -15.75 10.42 8.52
CA ASN A 97 -15.75 11.88 8.65
C ASN A 97 -16.21 12.56 7.36
N LYS A 98 -16.42 11.81 6.26
CA LYS A 98 -16.91 12.36 5.01
C LYS A 98 -18.37 12.79 5.16
N LYS A 99 -18.64 14.08 4.99
CA LYS A 99 -20.02 14.59 4.97
C LYS A 99 -20.66 14.30 3.61
N GLN A 100 -21.97 14.07 3.60
CA GLN A 100 -22.74 13.89 2.36
C GLN A 100 -23.24 15.22 1.78
N ASP A 101 -23.28 16.27 2.61
CA ASP A 101 -23.93 17.54 2.31
C ASP A 101 -22.89 18.67 2.28
N PHE A 102 -21.94 18.59 1.33
CA PHE A 102 -20.97 19.66 1.06
C PHE A 102 -21.25 20.25 -0.32
N GLY A 103 -21.22 21.58 -0.41
CA GLY A 103 -21.60 22.31 -1.60
C GLY A 103 -20.43 22.55 -2.54
N MET A 104 -20.74 22.83 -3.81
CA MET A 104 -19.74 23.23 -4.81
C MET A 104 -18.91 24.46 -4.36
N PHE A 105 -19.48 25.33 -3.52
CA PHE A 105 -18.83 26.52 -2.98
C PHE A 105 -17.66 26.20 -2.04
N ASP A 106 -17.78 25.15 -1.21
CA ASP A 106 -16.70 24.75 -0.28
C ASP A 106 -15.44 24.33 -1.04
N TYR A 107 -15.61 23.75 -2.24
CA TYR A 107 -14.50 23.34 -3.09
C TYR A 107 -13.80 24.54 -3.72
N PHE A 108 -14.55 25.50 -4.25
CA PHE A 108 -13.99 26.74 -4.80
C PHE A 108 -13.25 27.54 -3.73
N GLU A 109 -13.79 27.63 -2.51
CA GLU A 109 -13.11 28.29 -1.40
C GLU A 109 -11.79 27.58 -1.07
N ALA A 110 -11.80 26.24 -1.02
CA ALA A 110 -10.58 25.48 -0.76
C ALA A 110 -9.53 25.67 -1.88
N GLU A 111 -9.92 25.63 -3.15
CA GLU A 111 -9.01 25.90 -4.27
C GLU A 111 -8.41 27.31 -4.19
N GLU A 112 -9.23 28.33 -3.92
CA GLU A 112 -8.76 29.70 -3.74
C GLU A 112 -7.76 29.83 -2.57
N LEU A 113 -8.00 29.13 -1.46
CA LEU A 113 -7.06 29.08 -0.33
C LEU A 113 -5.74 28.43 -0.72
N LEU A 114 -5.80 27.33 -1.49
CA LEU A 114 -4.61 26.64 -1.97
C LEU A 114 -3.78 27.53 -2.90
N GLU A 115 -4.42 28.22 -3.85
CA GLU A 115 -3.77 29.17 -4.76
C GLU A 115 -3.10 30.33 -4.01
N LYS A 116 -3.74 30.81 -2.94
CA LYS A 116 -3.18 31.85 -2.05
C LYS A 116 -2.11 31.33 -1.08
N GLY A 117 -1.76 30.03 -1.12
CA GLY A 117 -0.78 29.41 -0.23
C GLY A 117 -1.27 29.26 1.22
N LYS A 118 -2.56 29.39 1.49
CA LYS A 118 -3.19 29.22 2.81
C LYS A 118 -3.46 27.74 3.10
N ILE A 119 -2.37 26.97 3.20
CA ILE A 119 -2.41 25.51 3.30
C ILE A 119 -3.18 25.00 4.53
N LYS A 120 -3.11 25.69 5.67
CA LYS A 120 -3.77 25.23 6.90
C LYS A 120 -5.29 25.34 6.79
N GLU A 121 -5.77 26.44 6.24
CA GLU A 121 -7.19 26.69 6.02
C GLU A 121 -7.74 25.73 4.95
N TYR A 122 -6.97 25.49 3.88
CA TYR A 122 -7.28 24.44 2.91
C TYR A 122 -7.40 23.05 3.56
N GLU A 123 -6.41 22.65 4.37
CA GLU A 123 -6.43 21.37 5.08
C GLU A 123 -7.64 21.24 6.01
N GLN A 124 -8.04 22.32 6.68
CA GLN A 124 -9.22 22.34 7.55
C GLN A 124 -10.52 22.13 6.76
N ILE A 125 -10.66 22.80 5.61
CA ILE A 125 -11.83 22.60 4.75
C ILE A 125 -11.85 21.15 4.24
N MET A 126 -10.76 20.65 3.66
CA MET A 126 -10.70 19.29 3.11
C MET A 126 -10.94 18.21 4.17
N GLU A 127 -10.43 18.39 5.38
CA GLU A 127 -10.76 17.52 6.50
C GLU A 127 -12.24 17.55 6.83
N HIS A 128 -12.86 18.74 6.85
CA HIS A 128 -14.27 18.90 7.15
C HIS A 128 -15.21 18.30 6.09
N ILE A 129 -14.88 18.49 4.81
CA ILE A 129 -15.74 18.08 3.69
C ILE A 129 -15.48 16.64 3.24
N LYS A 130 -14.22 16.27 3.04
CA LYS A 130 -13.83 14.96 2.51
C LYS A 130 -13.42 13.97 3.60
N GLY A 131 -13.25 14.41 4.85
CA GLY A 131 -12.67 13.58 5.90
C GLY A 131 -11.17 13.33 5.66
N GLU A 132 -10.51 14.19 4.89
CA GLU A 132 -9.08 14.07 4.63
C GLU A 132 -8.26 14.24 5.91
N VAL A 133 -7.22 13.43 6.07
CA VAL A 133 -6.30 13.51 7.21
C VAL A 133 -5.05 14.28 6.79
N PRO A 134 -4.75 15.44 7.43
CA PRO A 134 -3.57 16.22 7.09
C PRO A 134 -2.27 15.43 7.24
N MET A 135 -1.40 15.52 6.23
CA MET A 135 -0.09 14.86 6.21
C MET A 135 0.82 15.30 7.38
N SER A 136 0.63 16.52 7.86
CA SER A 136 1.37 17.12 8.96
C SER A 136 0.98 16.55 10.35
N ARG A 137 -0.19 15.91 10.45
CA ARG A 137 -0.74 15.40 11.72
C ARG A 137 0.06 14.21 12.23
N LYS A 138 0.29 14.17 13.54
CA LYS A 138 0.94 13.04 14.22
C LYS A 138 0.01 11.84 14.32
N ALA A 139 0.55 10.63 14.21
CA ALA A 139 -0.16 9.37 14.31
C ALA A 139 -0.98 9.28 15.60
N LYS A 140 -0.45 9.73 16.75
CA LYS A 140 -1.18 9.72 18.02
C LYS A 140 -2.44 10.61 18.06
N ASN A 141 -2.55 11.56 17.14
CA ASN A 141 -3.69 12.48 17.01
C ASN A 141 -4.65 12.04 15.88
N THR A 142 -4.33 10.96 15.16
CA THR A 142 -5.13 10.44 14.05
C THR A 142 -5.62 9.03 14.37
N LEU A 143 -4.69 8.15 14.74
CA LEU A 143 -4.90 6.72 14.82
C LEU A 143 -5.48 6.35 16.18
N CYS A 144 -6.49 5.48 16.14
CA CYS A 144 -7.01 4.78 17.31
C CYS A 144 -7.45 3.36 16.92
N LYS A 145 -7.50 2.44 17.88
CA LYS A 145 -7.83 1.03 17.67
C LYS A 145 -9.18 0.89 16.98
N GLY A 146 -9.22 0.08 15.92
CA GLY A 146 -10.41 -0.14 15.11
C GLY A 146 -10.69 0.93 14.07
N LEU A 147 -9.91 2.03 14.02
CA LEU A 147 -9.97 3.00 12.94
C LEU A 147 -9.62 2.35 11.61
N LYS A 148 -10.36 2.75 10.57
CA LYS A 148 -10.05 2.44 9.18
C LYS A 148 -9.84 3.74 8.42
N LEU A 149 -8.76 3.82 7.65
CA LEU A 149 -8.47 4.92 6.74
C LEU A 149 -8.33 4.35 5.33
N GLU A 150 -8.85 5.08 4.36
CA GLU A 150 -8.54 4.88 2.95
C GLU A 150 -7.28 5.69 2.63
N TYR A 151 -6.45 5.16 1.75
CA TYR A 151 -5.28 5.85 1.23
C TYR A 151 -5.24 5.68 -0.28
N ASP A 152 -5.23 6.79 -1.00
CA ASP A 152 -5.18 6.82 -2.46
C ASP A 152 -3.86 7.44 -2.89
N TYR A 153 -3.21 6.81 -3.87
CA TYR A 153 -2.04 7.36 -4.55
C TYR A 153 -2.33 7.41 -6.05
N ASP A 154 -1.99 8.56 -6.66
CA ASP A 154 -2.23 8.91 -8.06
C ASP A 154 -3.71 8.98 -8.43
N PHE A 155 -4.29 10.17 -8.44
CA PHE A 155 -5.73 10.34 -8.76
C PHE A 155 -6.08 10.12 -10.24
N GLY A 156 -5.10 9.98 -11.14
CA GLY A 156 -5.34 9.63 -12.54
C GLY A 156 -5.38 8.12 -12.77
N SER A 157 -4.52 7.36 -12.07
CA SER A 157 -4.52 5.90 -12.06
C SER A 157 -4.40 5.34 -10.64
N THR A 158 -5.50 5.48 -9.90
CA THR A 158 -5.54 5.29 -8.45
C THR A 158 -5.21 3.88 -8.00
N THR A 159 -4.21 3.78 -7.13
CA THR A 159 -4.02 2.60 -6.28
C THR A 159 -4.57 2.89 -4.90
N SER A 160 -5.74 2.32 -4.59
CA SER A 160 -6.41 2.49 -3.29
C SER A 160 -6.00 1.41 -2.29
N LEU A 161 -5.57 1.83 -1.10
CA LEU A 161 -5.24 0.99 0.04
C LEU A 161 -6.22 1.22 1.20
N LEU A 162 -6.47 0.16 1.97
CA LEU A 162 -7.20 0.20 3.23
C LEU A 162 -6.22 -0.02 4.39
N ILE A 163 -6.16 0.96 5.28
CA ILE A 163 -5.39 0.91 6.51
C ILE A 163 -6.34 0.60 7.66
N THR A 164 -6.04 -0.42 8.46
CA THR A 164 -6.80 -0.78 9.66
C THR A 164 -5.88 -0.75 10.88
N VAL A 165 -6.23 0.04 11.90
CA VAL A 165 -5.52 0.07 13.18
C VAL A 165 -5.96 -1.13 14.03
N LEU A 166 -5.07 -2.09 14.19
CA LEU A 166 -5.37 -3.34 14.89
C LEU A 166 -5.27 -3.20 16.41
N ASN A 167 -4.30 -2.43 16.89
CA ASN A 167 -4.10 -2.22 18.32
C ASN A 167 -3.28 -0.95 18.61
N GLU A 168 -3.35 -0.51 19.88
CA GLU A 168 -2.60 0.60 20.44
C GLU A 168 -1.74 0.11 21.61
N TYR A 169 -0.59 0.75 21.81
CA TYR A 169 0.35 0.46 22.89
C TYR A 169 0.80 1.75 23.58
N THR A 170 1.14 1.66 24.87
CA THR A 170 1.50 2.81 25.74
C THR A 170 3.00 3.14 25.74
N ASN A 171 3.71 2.64 24.73
CA ASN A 171 5.13 2.86 24.52
C ASN A 171 5.40 3.33 23.11
N LYS A 172 6.55 3.98 22.95
CA LYS A 172 7.06 4.35 21.64
C LYS A 172 7.43 3.12 20.81
N ALA A 173 7.40 3.28 19.50
CA ALA A 173 7.98 2.29 18.59
C ALA A 173 9.47 2.59 18.40
N ASP A 174 10.25 1.59 17.98
CA ASP A 174 11.70 1.72 17.80
C ASP A 174 12.08 2.70 16.66
N LYS A 175 11.16 2.92 15.72
CA LYS A 175 11.29 3.80 14.56
C LYS A 175 9.94 4.48 14.30
N ASN A 176 9.95 5.58 13.53
CA ASN A 176 8.71 6.25 13.10
C ASN A 176 7.73 5.27 12.45
N ILE A 177 8.23 4.47 11.49
CA ILE A 177 7.51 3.38 10.83
C ILE A 177 8.44 2.17 10.80
N MET A 178 7.98 1.03 11.31
CA MET A 178 8.70 -0.24 11.26
C MET A 178 7.87 -1.28 10.52
N LEU A 179 8.48 -1.89 9.50
CA LEU A 179 7.90 -3.04 8.81
C LEU A 179 7.99 -4.28 9.69
N LEU A 180 6.84 -4.81 10.12
CA LEU A 180 6.77 -6.04 10.92
C LEU A 180 6.69 -7.29 10.06
N SER A 181 5.99 -7.18 8.93
CA SER A 181 5.85 -8.22 7.92
C SER A 181 5.21 -7.63 6.67
N ARG A 182 5.44 -8.27 5.53
CA ARG A 182 4.60 -8.17 4.33
C ARG A 182 4.49 -9.52 3.65
N ASN A 183 3.69 -9.62 2.60
CA ASN A 183 3.68 -10.84 1.80
C ASN A 183 5.05 -11.07 1.11
N GLU A 184 5.46 -12.32 1.05
CA GLU A 184 6.54 -12.79 0.18
C GLU A 184 6.15 -12.61 -1.30
N PHE A 185 7.14 -12.69 -2.19
CA PHE A 185 6.91 -12.63 -3.63
C PHE A 185 5.88 -13.68 -4.05
N LEU A 186 4.87 -13.25 -4.79
CA LEU A 186 3.74 -14.08 -5.13
C LEU A 186 4.07 -14.93 -6.35
N ASN A 187 3.87 -16.24 -6.23
CA ASN A 187 3.99 -17.16 -7.36
C ASN A 187 2.71 -17.10 -8.22
N ILE A 188 2.60 -16.05 -9.04
CA ILE A 188 1.46 -15.83 -9.95
C ILE A 188 1.65 -16.75 -11.18
N PRO A 189 0.71 -17.64 -11.51
CA PRO A 189 0.85 -18.53 -12.67
C PRO A 189 0.71 -17.77 -13.99
N CYS A 190 1.41 -18.26 -15.02
CA CYS A 190 1.26 -17.80 -16.40
C CYS A 190 -0.14 -18.08 -16.93
N GLU A 191 -0.83 -17.04 -17.40
CA GLU A 191 -2.22 -17.16 -17.89
C GLU A 191 -2.33 -17.92 -19.21
N MET A 192 -1.25 -17.99 -19.99
CA MET A 192 -1.22 -18.76 -21.25
C MET A 192 -0.99 -20.26 -21.08
N CYS A 193 -0.22 -20.68 -20.07
CA CYS A 193 0.23 -22.08 -19.98
C CYS A 193 0.00 -22.73 -18.62
N SER A 194 -0.28 -21.96 -17.57
CA SER A 194 -0.55 -22.40 -16.20
C SER A 194 0.56 -23.19 -15.49
N ASN A 195 1.67 -23.52 -16.17
CA ASN A 195 2.72 -24.42 -15.67
C ASN A 195 3.93 -23.71 -15.05
N LYS A 196 4.11 -22.41 -15.30
CA LYS A 196 5.27 -21.62 -14.86
C LYS A 196 4.83 -20.32 -14.20
N PRO A 197 5.64 -19.77 -13.27
CA PRO A 197 5.43 -18.41 -12.77
C PRO A 197 5.47 -17.39 -13.91
N SER A 198 4.59 -16.41 -13.82
CA SER A 198 4.68 -15.19 -14.59
C SER A 198 5.85 -14.34 -14.11
N VAL A 199 6.50 -13.68 -15.05
CA VAL A 199 7.61 -12.74 -14.79
C VAL A 199 7.41 -11.39 -15.47
N VAL A 200 6.50 -11.33 -16.45
CA VAL A 200 6.16 -10.13 -17.22
C VAL A 200 4.65 -10.03 -17.35
N LEU A 201 4.16 -8.80 -17.31
CA LEU A 201 2.79 -8.37 -17.60
C LEU A 201 2.80 -7.57 -18.92
N CYS A 202 1.74 -7.71 -19.72
CA CYS A 202 1.39 -6.78 -20.79
C CYS A 202 0.28 -5.84 -20.32
N SER A 203 0.58 -4.55 -20.14
CA SER A 203 -0.40 -3.57 -19.66
C SER A 203 -1.44 -3.15 -20.71
N ALA A 204 -1.21 -3.43 -22.00
CA ALA A 204 -2.17 -3.13 -23.08
C ALA A 204 -3.25 -4.21 -23.25
N CYS A 205 -3.07 -5.39 -22.65
CA CYS A 205 -3.95 -6.55 -22.85
C CYS A 205 -4.88 -6.75 -21.65
N TYR A 206 -6.07 -6.14 -21.67
CA TYR A 206 -7.02 -6.22 -20.55
C TYR A 206 -8.04 -7.36 -20.66
N GLU A 207 -8.45 -7.73 -21.87
CA GLU A 207 -9.52 -8.73 -22.12
C GLU A 207 -8.99 -10.15 -22.39
N GLN A 208 -7.68 -10.31 -22.40
CA GLN A 208 -6.99 -11.57 -22.71
C GLN A 208 -5.89 -11.86 -21.70
N ALA A 209 -5.19 -12.98 -21.86
CA ALA A 209 -4.03 -13.28 -21.04
C ALA A 209 -3.03 -12.11 -21.10
N SER A 210 -2.63 -11.63 -19.92
CA SER A 210 -1.77 -10.46 -19.72
C SER A 210 -0.52 -10.81 -18.92
N LEU A 211 -0.57 -11.87 -18.11
CA LEU A 211 0.54 -12.31 -17.26
C LEU A 211 1.24 -13.53 -17.85
N PHE A 212 2.53 -13.40 -18.13
CA PHE A 212 3.30 -14.38 -18.89
C PHE A 212 4.57 -14.84 -18.19
N CYS A 213 4.86 -16.13 -18.31
CA CYS A 213 6.22 -16.65 -18.13
C CYS A 213 7.11 -16.22 -19.31
N THR A 214 8.43 -16.30 -19.16
CA THR A 214 9.41 -15.88 -20.19
C THR A 214 9.11 -16.47 -21.57
N THR A 215 8.81 -17.76 -21.65
CA THR A 215 8.52 -18.43 -22.94
C THR A 215 7.23 -17.94 -23.59
N CYS A 216 6.21 -17.63 -22.80
CA CYS A 216 4.93 -17.12 -23.28
C CYS A 216 5.03 -15.64 -23.67
N ALA A 217 5.84 -14.85 -22.96
CA ALA A 217 6.13 -13.47 -23.30
C ALA A 217 6.76 -13.36 -24.70
N THR A 218 7.75 -14.20 -25.05
CA THR A 218 8.35 -14.24 -26.40
C THR A 218 7.38 -14.66 -27.50
N LYS A 219 6.32 -15.41 -27.16
CA LYS A 219 5.26 -15.74 -28.11
C LYS A 219 4.33 -14.55 -28.30
N HIS A 220 3.91 -13.94 -27.20
CA HIS A 220 3.04 -12.77 -27.18
C HIS A 220 3.65 -11.56 -27.90
N SER A 221 4.96 -11.37 -27.77
CA SER A 221 5.72 -10.30 -28.44
C SER A 221 5.62 -10.35 -29.97
N LYS A 222 5.25 -11.49 -30.57
CA LYS A 222 5.05 -11.60 -32.03
C LYS A 222 3.67 -11.12 -32.49
N THR A 223 2.73 -10.95 -31.56
CA THR A 223 1.32 -10.70 -31.84
C THR A 223 0.80 -9.40 -31.22
N CYS A 224 1.58 -8.76 -30.35
CA CYS A 224 1.23 -7.50 -29.72
C CYS A 224 2.37 -6.51 -29.94
N GLU A 225 2.10 -5.47 -30.74
CA GLU A 225 3.07 -4.41 -31.03
C GLU A 225 3.34 -3.57 -29.79
N ASP A 226 2.28 -3.18 -29.06
CA ASP A 226 2.38 -2.42 -27.81
C ASP A 226 3.28 -3.11 -26.77
N PHE A 227 3.27 -4.45 -26.72
CA PHE A 227 4.13 -5.22 -25.81
C PHE A 227 5.62 -5.00 -26.10
N ASN A 228 6.01 -4.82 -27.37
CA ASN A 228 7.39 -4.54 -27.74
C ASN A 228 7.78 -3.08 -27.54
N ASP A 229 6.79 -2.18 -27.48
CA ASP A 229 7.02 -0.74 -27.36
C ASP A 229 7.02 -0.29 -25.89
N TYR A 230 5.85 -0.28 -25.23
CA TYR A 230 5.69 0.29 -23.88
C TYR A 230 4.95 -0.62 -22.88
N ALA A 231 4.25 -1.65 -23.35
CA ALA A 231 3.31 -2.39 -22.51
C ALA A 231 3.95 -3.54 -21.70
N SER A 232 5.18 -3.94 -22.02
CA SER A 232 5.90 -4.97 -21.27
C SER A 232 6.43 -4.44 -19.95
N MET A 233 5.92 -4.99 -18.84
CA MET A 233 6.30 -4.61 -17.49
C MET A 233 6.69 -5.82 -16.65
N HIS A 234 7.73 -5.69 -15.82
CA HIS A 234 8.10 -6.76 -14.91
C HIS A 234 7.05 -6.96 -13.81
N ILE A 235 6.87 -8.21 -13.39
CA ILE A 235 6.06 -8.52 -12.21
C ILE A 235 6.83 -8.11 -10.96
N VAL A 236 6.18 -7.32 -10.12
CA VAL A 236 6.75 -6.75 -8.90
C VAL A 236 5.87 -7.07 -7.71
N ASN A 237 6.47 -7.11 -6.51
CA ASN A 237 5.75 -7.45 -5.29
C ASN A 237 4.98 -6.26 -4.70
N SER A 238 4.03 -5.72 -5.48
CA SER A 238 3.24 -4.54 -5.15
C SER A 238 1.83 -4.60 -5.73
N PRO A 239 0.82 -4.04 -5.04
CA PRO A 239 -0.51 -3.83 -5.62
C PRO A 239 -0.57 -2.81 -6.77
N ARG A 240 0.48 -2.00 -6.99
CA ARG A 240 0.57 -1.05 -8.12
C ARG A 240 1.20 -1.67 -9.39
N MET A 241 1.51 -2.96 -9.37
CA MET A 241 2.03 -3.67 -10.54
C MET A 241 1.15 -3.43 -11.77
N GLY A 242 1.79 -3.04 -12.88
CA GLY A 242 1.11 -2.80 -14.16
C GLY A 242 0.55 -1.40 -14.36
N VAL A 243 0.78 -0.48 -13.43
CA VAL A 243 0.28 0.89 -13.48
C VAL A 243 1.44 1.87 -13.64
N CYS A 244 1.30 2.83 -14.56
CA CYS A 244 2.22 3.97 -14.71
C CYS A 244 3.72 3.59 -14.73
N CYS A 245 4.07 2.53 -15.48
CA CYS A 245 5.44 2.00 -15.58
C CYS A 245 6.11 1.68 -14.22
N TYR A 246 5.32 1.43 -13.16
CA TYR A 246 5.84 1.16 -11.82
C TYR A 246 6.75 -0.08 -11.80
N GLY A 247 8.02 0.13 -11.43
CA GLY A 247 9.10 -0.86 -11.48
C GLY A 247 9.39 -1.60 -10.17
N GLY A 248 8.62 -1.35 -9.10
CA GLY A 248 8.84 -1.95 -7.79
C GLY A 248 9.26 -0.94 -6.73
N GLY A 249 9.27 -1.39 -5.47
CA GLY A 249 9.61 -0.54 -4.33
C GLY A 249 11.11 -0.30 -4.23
N THR A 250 11.50 0.72 -3.48
CA THR A 250 12.90 1.09 -3.22
C THR A 250 13.41 0.55 -1.88
N ILE A 251 12.50 0.08 -1.00
CA ILE A 251 12.84 -0.50 0.29
C ILE A 251 12.40 -1.96 0.39
N ASP A 252 13.10 -2.73 1.23
CA ASP A 252 12.80 -4.15 1.45
C ASP A 252 12.88 -5.04 0.18
N THR A 253 13.73 -4.64 -0.77
CA THR A 253 13.87 -5.25 -2.10
C THR A 253 14.30 -6.71 -2.09
N LYS A 254 14.88 -7.21 -0.98
CA LYS A 254 15.23 -8.64 -0.82
C LYS A 254 14.02 -9.56 -0.94
N ARG A 255 12.80 -9.06 -0.65
CA ARG A 255 11.53 -9.81 -0.76
C ARG A 255 10.77 -9.53 -2.05
N ASP A 256 11.34 -8.76 -2.97
CA ASP A 256 10.75 -8.49 -4.29
C ASP A 256 11.06 -9.59 -5.31
N GLY A 257 11.60 -10.73 -4.86
CA GLY A 257 11.94 -11.85 -5.71
C GLY A 257 13.19 -11.57 -6.55
N ILE A 258 13.47 -12.48 -7.48
CA ILE A 258 14.62 -12.35 -8.36
C ILE A 258 14.30 -11.29 -9.43
N LEU A 259 14.68 -10.04 -9.17
CA LEU A 259 14.89 -9.02 -10.20
C LEU A 259 16.17 -9.31 -11.03
N ASN A 260 16.48 -10.58 -11.33
CA ASN A 260 17.57 -10.88 -12.26
C ASN A 260 17.04 -10.78 -13.69
N VAL A 261 16.87 -9.55 -14.15
CA VAL A 261 17.09 -9.24 -15.55
C VAL A 261 18.09 -8.08 -15.56
N LYS A 262 19.37 -8.46 -15.61
CA LYS A 262 20.38 -7.58 -16.18
C LYS A 262 20.20 -7.55 -17.69
#